data_AF-A0A0F8VXH1-F1
#
_entry.id   AF-A0A0F8VXH1-F1
#
_cell.length_a   1.000
_cell.length_b   1.000
_cell.length_c   1.000
_cell.angle_alpha   90.00
_cell.angle_beta   90.00
_cell.angle_gamma   90.00
#
_symmetry.space_group_name_H-M   'P 1'
#
loop_
_entity.id
_entity.type
_entity.pdbx_description
1 polymer ?
#
loop_
_entity_poly.entity_id
_entity_poly.type
_entity_poly.pdbx_seq_one_letter_code
_entity_poly.pdbx_strand_id
1 'polypeptide(L)' 'MANMVKYQDILAAYHRLEGIINKTPVMTSRTLNELLNADLYLKCENFQRVVFLLIPSVQ' A
#
# COMPACT_ATOMS: atom_id res chain seq x y z
N MET A 1 15.87 16.92 -13.93
CA MET A 1 15.66 17.33 -12.53
C MET A 1 14.70 16.33 -11.91
N ALA A 2 15.04 15.73 -10.76
CA ALA A 2 14.16 14.76 -10.12
C ALA A 2 12.92 15.48 -9.56
N ASN A 3 11.74 15.16 -10.09
CA ASN A 3 10.49 15.64 -9.53
C ASN A 3 10.24 14.90 -8.21
N MET A 4 10.35 15.62 -7.09
CA MET A 4 10.10 15.05 -5.77
C MET A 4 8.60 14.79 -5.60
N VAL A 5 8.25 13.52 -5.38
CA VAL A 5 6.86 13.11 -5.10
C VAL A 5 6.39 13.80 -3.82
N LYS A 6 5.26 14.51 -3.90
CA LYS A 6 4.62 15.16 -2.77
C LYS A 6 3.48 14.30 -2.23
N TYR A 7 3.07 14.59 -1.01
CA TYR A 7 1.92 13.93 -0.38
C TYR A 7 0.63 13.99 -1.25
N GLN A 8 0.42 15.10 -1.95
CA GLN A 8 -0.72 15.27 -2.85
C GLN A 8 -0.71 14.28 -4.02
N ASP A 9 0.48 13.91 -4.52
CA ASP A 9 0.61 12.92 -5.59
C ASP A 9 0.20 11.51 -5.09
N ILE A 10 0.51 11.20 -3.82
CA ILE A 10 0.09 9.94 -3.17
C ILE A 10 -1.43 9.89 -3.01
N LEU A 11 -2.06 10.99 -2.57
CA LEU A 11 -3.51 11.09 -2.48
C LEU A 11 -4.19 10.96 -3.85
N ALA A 12 -3.65 11.65 -4.87
CA ALA A 12 -4.16 11.54 -6.22
C ALA A 12 -4.04 10.10 -6.76
N ALA A 13 -2.93 9.41 -6.47
CA ALA A 13 -2.78 8.00 -6.84
C ALA A 13 -3.79 7.09 -6.12
N TYR A 14 -4.03 7.32 -4.83
CA TYR A 14 -5.03 6.55 -4.07
C TYR A 14 -6.44 6.67 -4.70
N HIS A 15 -6.87 7.88 -5.04
CA HIS A 15 -8.17 8.11 -5.68
C HIS A 15 -8.27 7.46 -7.08
N ARG A 16 -7.19 7.49 -7.87
CA ARG A 16 -7.17 6.83 -9.20
C ARG A 16 -7.31 5.31 -9.10
N LEU A 17 -6.86 4.72 -8.00
CA LEU A 17 -6.87 3.27 -7.77
C LEU A 17 -8.14 2.78 -7.04
N GLU A 18 -9.00 3.69 -6.60
CA GLU A 18 -10.23 3.37 -5.88
C GLU A 18 -11.14 2.46 -6.73
N GLY A 19 -11.68 1.40 -6.12
CA GLY A 19 -12.48 0.38 -6.82
C GLY A 19 -11.68 -0.66 -7.60
N ILE A 20 -10.37 -0.46 -7.81
CA ILE A 20 -9.47 -1.39 -8.51
C ILE A 20 -8.64 -2.20 -7.51
N ILE A 21 -8.22 -1.57 -6.40
CA ILE A 21 -7.40 -2.18 -5.35
C ILE A 21 -8.23 -2.70 -4.18
N ASN A 22 -7.74 -3.76 -3.54
CA ASN A 22 -8.26 -4.24 -2.27
C ASN A 22 -7.80 -3.31 -1.14
N LYS A 23 -8.71 -3.00 -0.20
CA LYS A 23 -8.31 -2.49 1.13
C LYS A 23 -7.78 -3.67 1.94
N THR A 24 -6.49 -3.94 1.78
CA THR A 24 -5.80 -5.06 2.46
C THR A 24 -5.88 -4.89 3.98
N PRO A 25 -6.02 -5.98 4.74
CA PRO A 25 -6.14 -5.92 6.19
C PRO A 25 -4.83 -5.46 6.83
N VAL A 26 -4.95 -4.94 8.05
CA VAL A 26 -3.83 -4.79 8.97
C VAL A 26 -3.96 -5.89 10.02
N MET A 27 -2.93 -6.71 10.15
CA MET A 27 -2.90 -7.84 11.09
C MET A 27 -1.87 -7.61 12.19
N THR A 28 -2.04 -8.30 13.32
CA THR A 28 -1.08 -8.31 14.43
C THR A 28 -0.69 -9.75 14.73
N SER A 29 0.44 -9.96 15.42
CA SER A 29 0.90 -11.29 15.82
C SER A 29 1.50 -11.23 17.22
N ARG A 30 0.94 -12.01 18.14
CA ARG A 30 1.41 -12.08 19.53
C ARG A 30 2.88 -12.51 19.61
N THR A 31 3.26 -13.53 18.85
CA THR A 31 4.65 -14.02 18.81
C THR A 31 5.63 -12.97 18.30
N LEU A 32 5.26 -12.21 17.26
CA LEU A 32 6.13 -11.14 16.75
C LEU A 32 6.23 -9.97 17.73
N ASN A 33 5.12 -9.62 18.37
CA ASN A 33 5.11 -8.56 19.37
C ASN A 33 5.98 -8.92 20.58
N GLU A 34 5.90 -10.17 21.06
CA GLU A 34 6.72 -10.68 22.15
C GLU A 34 8.21 -10.73 21.77
N LEU A 35 8.53 -11.20 20.56
CA LEU A 35 9.92 -11.31 20.09
C LEU A 35 10.60 -9.94 19.97
N LEU A 36 9.85 -8.92 19.54
CA LEU A 36 10.37 -7.57 19.30
C LEU A 36 10.06 -6.58 20.44
N ASN A 37 9.39 -7.05 21.50
CA ASN A 37 8.92 -6.26 22.63
C ASN A 37 8.22 -4.96 22.19
N ALA A 38 7.33 -5.05 21.20
CA ALA A 38 6.65 -3.92 20.59
C ALA A 38 5.31 -4.33 19.97
N ASP A 39 4.37 -3.39 19.83
CA ASP A 39 3.12 -3.63 19.11
C ASP A 39 3.30 -3.44 17.61
N LEU A 40 3.24 -4.54 16.86
CA LEU A 40 3.46 -4.54 15.42
C LEU A 40 2.14 -4.66 14.66
N TYR A 41 2.04 -3.86 13.60
CA TYR A 41 0.91 -3.82 12.68
C TYR A 41 1.41 -4.12 11.27
N LEU A 42 0.99 -5.26 10.72
CA LEU A 42 1.39 -5.74 9.41
C LEU A 42 0.34 -5.36 8.38
N LYS A 43 0.70 -4.49 7.44
CA LYS A 43 -0.14 -4.18 6.27
C LYS A 43 0.03 -5.28 5.23
N CYS A 44 -0.99 -6.12 5.07
CA CYS A 44 -0.91 -7.35 4.28
C CYS A 44 -1.10 -7.12 2.77
N GLU A 45 -0.19 -6.38 2.13
CA GLU A 45 -0.23 -6.14 0.67
C GLU A 45 -0.06 -7.41 -0.17
N ASN A 46 0.37 -8.53 0.42
CA ASN A 46 0.38 -9.83 -0.24
C ASN A 46 -1.04 -10.34 -0.60
N PHE A 47 -2.10 -9.76 -0.04
CA PHE A 47 -3.50 -10.01 -0.43
C PHE A 47 -4.02 -9.00 -1.47
N GLN A 48 -3.16 -8.12 -1.96
CA GLN A 48 -3.49 -7.23 -3.06
C GLN A 48 -3.60 -8.02 -4.38
N ARG A 49 -4.41 -7.51 -5.30
CA ARG A 49 -4.48 -8.07 -6.65
C ARG A 49 -3.13 -7.88 -7.35
N VAL A 50 -2.55 -8.96 -7.89
CA VAL A 50 -1.50 -8.85 -8.91
C VAL A 50 -2.19 -8.45 -10.22
N VAL A 51 -2.33 -7.15 -10.44
CA VAL A 51 -2.75 -6.62 -11.74
C VAL A 51 -1.49 -6.14 -12.44
N PHE A 52 -1.28 -6.64 -13.66
CA PHE A 52 -0.46 -5.98 -14.67
C PHE A 52 -1.08 -4.60 -14.87
N LEU A 53 -0.59 -3.64 -14.09
CA LEU A 53 -0.99 -2.25 -14.19
C LEU A 53 -0.37 -1.76 -15.50
N LEU A 54 -1.08 -1.97 -16.60
CA LEU A 54 -1.06 -1.02 -17.69
C LEU A 54 -1.52 0.28 -17.05
N ILE A 55 -0.57 1.04 -16.49
CA ILE A 55 -0.65 2.49 -16.52
C ILE A 55 -0.81 2.75 -18.03
N PRO A 56 -1.98 3.11 -18.56
CA PRO A 56 -1.99 3.60 -19.92
C PRO A 56 -1.04 4.78 -19.89
N SER A 57 0.05 4.66 -20.67
CA SER A 57 1.05 5.70 -20.82
C SER A 57 0.30 7.01 -20.99
N VAL A 58 0.38 7.88 -19.98
CA VAL A 58 -0.07 9.25 -20.11
C VAL A 58 0.85 9.82 -21.18
N GLN A 59 0.29 10.15 -22.36
CA GLN A 59 0.96 11.03 -23.31
C GLN A 59 1.22 12.38 -22.65
#